data_AF-A0A7X6Q7X1-F1
#
_entry.id   AF-A0A7X6Q7X1-F1
#
_cell.length_a   1.000
_cell.length_b   1.000
_cell.length_c   1.000
_cell.angle_alpha   90.00
_cell.angle_beta   90.00
_cell.angle_gamma   90.00
#
_symmetry.space_group_name_H-M   'P 1'
#
loop_
_entity.id
_entity.type
_entity.pdbx_description
1 polymer ?
#
loop_
_entity_poly.entity_id
_entity_poly.type
_entity_poly.pdbx_seq_one_letter_code
_entity_poly.pdbx_strand_id
1 'polypeptide(L)' 'MIIKKEEYQARLRKLQERMAKDSVDMFIIYGDEFRRENLRYMANYWPIFERGILLVSLHQDPIL' A
#
# COMPACT_ATOMS: atom_id res chain seq x y z
N MET A 1 -7.84 17.70 -2.72
CA MET A 1 -8.80 16.57 -2.76
C MET A 1 -8.54 15.70 -1.53
N ILE A 2 -9.51 15.55 -0.64
CA ILE A 2 -9.38 14.70 0.56
C ILE A 2 -9.81 13.29 0.16
N ILE A 3 -8.90 12.33 0.23
CA ILE A 3 -9.22 10.92 0.02
C ILE A 3 -9.65 10.34 1.36
N LYS A 4 -10.81 9.68 1.39
CA LYS A 4 -11.37 9.14 2.62
C LYS A 4 -10.67 7.84 3.04
N LYS A 5 -10.67 7.54 4.35
CA LYS A 5 -10.04 6.34 4.91
C LYS A 5 -10.61 5.05 4.30
N GLU A 6 -11.91 5.05 4.00
CA GLU A 6 -12.63 3.90 3.44
C GLU A 6 -12.11 3.50 2.07
N GLU A 7 -11.59 4.46 1.29
CA GLU A 7 -11.05 4.19 -0.05
C GLU A 7 -9.75 3.38 0.02
N TYR A 8 -8.86 3.71 0.96
CA TYR A 8 -7.64 2.93 1.19
C TYR A 8 -7.93 1.53 1.69
N GLN A 9 -8.92 1.39 2.56
CA GLN A 9 -9.38 0.09 3.04
C GLN A 9 -9.96 -0.77 1.90
N ALA A 10 -10.67 -0.15 0.94
CA ALA A 10 -11.15 -0.86 -0.25
C ALA A 10 -10.00 -1.31 -1.16
N ARG A 11 -8.98 -0.47 -1.36
CA ARG A 11 -7.77 -0.81 -2.13
C ARG A 11 -6.99 -1.96 -1.49
N LEU A 12 -6.82 -1.91 -0.17
CA LEU A 12 -6.17 -2.96 0.61
C LEU A 12 -6.90 -4.31 0.47
N ARG A 13 -8.23 -4.33 0.64
CA ARG A 13 -9.03 -5.55 0.47
C ARG A 13 -8.88 -6.14 -0.94
N LYS A 14 -8.94 -5.30 -1.98
CA LYS A 14 -8.75 -5.74 -3.37
C LYS A 14 -7.36 -6.33 -3.62
N LEU A 15 -6.32 -5.76 -3.00
CA LEU A 15 -4.97 -6.31 -3.07
C LEU A 15 -4.89 -7.67 -2.36
N GLN A 16 -5.43 -7.79 -1.15
CA GLN A 16 -5.45 -9.04 -0.38
C GLN A 16 -6.25 -10.16 -1.07
N GLU A 17 -7.39 -9.84 -1.69
CA GLU A 17 -8.14 -10.79 -2.52
C GLU A 17 -7.30 -11.34 -3.68
N ARG A 18 -6.48 -10.49 -4.29
CA ARG A 18 -5.57 -10.91 -5.36
C ARG A 18 -4.38 -11.70 -4.82
N MET A 19 -3.81 -11.29 -3.68
CA MET A 19 -2.76 -12.01 -2.97
C MET A 19 -3.18 -13.45 -2.65
N ALA A 20 -4.41 -13.64 -2.16
CA ALA A 20 -4.95 -14.96 -1.87
C ALA A 20 -5.03 -15.86 -3.12
N LYS A 21 -5.49 -15.29 -4.26
CA LYS A 21 -5.61 -16.01 -5.54
C LYS A 21 -4.26 -16.40 -6.13
N ASP A 22 -3.27 -15.53 -5.96
CA ASP A 22 -1.94 -15.69 -6.54
C ASP A 22 -0.95 -16.40 -5.59
N SER A 23 -1.42 -16.84 -4.41
CA SER A 23 -0.59 -17.44 -3.35
C SER A 23 0.61 -16.56 -2.94
N VAL A 24 0.35 -15.26 -2.75
CA VAL A 24 1.35 -14.27 -2.31
C VAL A 24 1.11 -13.89 -0.86
N ASP A 25 2.09 -14.14 0.01
CA ASP A 25 1.95 -13.87 1.46
C ASP A 25 2.16 -12.40 1.83
N MET A 26 3.00 -11.69 1.05
CA MET A 26 3.40 -10.31 1.35
C MET A 26 3.66 -9.50 0.09
N PHE A 27 3.20 -8.24 0.11
CA PHE A 27 3.61 -7.19 -0.83
C PHE A 27 4.49 -6.17 -0.10
N ILE A 28 5.59 -5.80 -0.74
CA ILE A 28 6.47 -4.70 -0.33
C ILE A 28 6.29 -3.58 -1.34
N ILE A 29 5.67 -2.48 -0.92
CA ILE A 29 5.38 -1.34 -1.79
C ILE A 29 6.33 -0.22 -1.41
N TYR A 30 7.41 -0.10 -2.19
CA TYR A 30 8.39 0.95 -2.05
C TYR A 30 7.90 2.28 -2.64
N GLY A 31 8.33 3.38 -2.04
CA GLY A 31 8.30 4.68 -2.70
C GLY A 31 9.35 5.66 -2.18
N ASP A 32 9.75 6.57 -3.06
CA ASP A 32 10.70 7.65 -2.81
C ASP A 32 10.29 8.94 -3.56
N GLU A 33 11.20 9.92 -3.60
CA GLU A 33 11.01 11.19 -4.30
C GLU A 33 10.64 11.02 -5.79
N PHE A 34 11.13 9.98 -6.46
CA PHE A 34 11.01 9.79 -7.91
C PHE A 34 9.95 8.76 -8.29
N ARG A 35 9.63 7.81 -7.41
CA ARG A 35 8.73 6.67 -7.67
C ARG A 35 7.80 6.48 -6.47
N ARG A 36 6.76 7.30 -6.40
CA ARG A 36 5.83 7.35 -5.23
C ARG A 36 4.43 6.83 -5.55
N GLU A 37 4.14 6.52 -6.79
CA GLU A 37 2.77 6.35 -7.29
C GLU A 37 2.03 5.25 -6.53
N ASN A 38 2.66 4.08 -6.39
CA ASN A 38 2.07 2.93 -5.71
C ASN A 38 1.96 3.15 -4.20
N LEU A 39 2.99 3.72 -3.57
CA LEU A 39 2.99 4.02 -2.14
C LEU A 39 1.93 5.07 -1.80
N ARG A 40 1.84 6.13 -2.61
CA ARG A 40 0.85 7.19 -2.45
C ARG A 40 -0.55 6.69 -2.71
N TYR A 41 -0.72 5.82 -3.71
CA TYR A 41 -2.01 5.17 -4.00
C TYR A 41 -2.46 4.30 -2.83
N MET A 42 -1.58 3.50 -2.23
CA MET A 42 -1.99 2.57 -1.18
C MET A 42 -2.07 3.19 0.22
N ALA A 43 -1.25 4.20 0.53
CA ALA A 43 -1.09 4.73 1.89
C ALA A 43 -1.32 6.24 2.04
N ASN A 44 -1.61 6.98 0.95
CA ASN A 44 -1.62 8.45 0.92
C ASN A 44 -0.31 9.12 1.37
N TYR A 45 0.78 8.37 1.46
CA TYR A 45 2.07 8.89 1.89
C TYR A 45 2.87 9.34 0.67
N TRP A 46 3.49 10.51 0.76
CA TRP A 46 4.43 11.02 -0.24
C TRP A 46 5.77 11.26 0.46
N PRO A 47 6.75 10.37 0.24
CA PRO A 47 8.11 10.62 0.70
C PRO A 47 8.76 11.69 -0.19
N ILE A 48 8.79 12.95 0.29
CA ILE A 48 9.38 14.07 -0.48
C ILE A 48 10.90 14.04 -0.38
N PHE A 49 11.44 13.82 0.82
CA PHE A 49 12.88 13.79 1.09
C PHE A 49 13.35 12.45 1.68
N GLU A 50 12.46 11.47 1.77
CA GLU A 50 12.69 10.20 2.46
C GLU A 50 12.40 9.01 1.54
N ARG A 51 12.45 7.80 2.10
CA ARG A 51 11.98 6.57 1.46
C ARG A 51 10.98 5.93 2.41
N GLY A 52 9.92 5.35 1.86
CA GLY A 52 8.91 4.63 2.62
C GLY A 52 8.66 3.25 2.04
N ILE A 53 8.25 2.32 2.88
CA ILE A 53 7.82 0.99 2.48
C ILE A 53 6.50 0.70 3.17
N LEU A 54 5.44 0.47 2.38
CA LEU A 54 4.24 -0.15 2.90
C LEU A 54 4.38 -1.68 2.79
N LEU A 55 4.35 -2.35 3.93
CA LEU A 55 4.24 -3.80 4.03
C LEU A 55 2.76 -4.17 4.11
N VAL A 56 2.30 -4.99 3.16
CA VAL A 56 0.96 -5.55 3.15
C VAL A 56 1.07 -7.05 3.31
N SER A 57 0.51 -7.57 4.40
CA SER A 57 0.39 -9.01 4.65
C SER A 57 -1.00 -9.51 4.23
N LEU A 58 -1.08 -10.79 3.87
CA LEU A 58 -2.36 -11.47 3.66
C LEU A 58 -3.20 -11.57 4.96
N HIS A 59 -2.56 -11.62 6.13
CA HIS A 59 -3.22 -11.96 7.41
C HIS A 59 -3.08 -10.91 8.51
N GLN A 60 -2.18 -9.94 8.35
CA GLN A 60 -1.91 -8.92 9.36
C GLN A 60 -2.23 -7.52 8.82
N ASP A 61 -2.44 -6.58 9.74
CA ASP A 61 -2.60 -5.18 9.39
C ASP A 61 -1.35 -4.63 8.68
N PRO A 62 -1.52 -3.75 7.68
CA PRO A 62 -0.39 -3.20 6.95
C PRO A 62 0.41 -2.22 7.81
N ILE A 63 1.71 -2.15 7.55
CA ILE A 63 2.65 -1.24 8.24
C ILE A 63 3.31 -0.35 7.20
N LEU A 64 3.29 0.96 7.43
CA LEU A 64 3.97 1.98 6.62
C LEU A 64 5.23 2.48 7.33
#